data_AF-K0VLQ0-F1
#
_entry.id   AF-K0VLQ0-F1
#
_cell.length_a   1.000
_cell.length_b   1.000
_cell.length_c   1.000
_cell.angle_alpha   90.00
_cell.angle_beta   90.00
_cell.angle_gamma   90.00
#
_symmetry.space_group_name_H-M   'P 1'
#
loop_
_entity.id
_entity.type
_entity.pdbx_description
1 polymer ?
#
loop_
_entity_poly.entity_id
_entity_poly.type
_entity_poly.pdbx_seq_one_letter_code
_entity_poly.pdbx_strand_id
1 'polypeptide(L)'
;MSEHPVSGLLNHFFGAYFHEDWVLEAADWQGVVDSYVKDERPSADLLRSLIHEIDDLNAECGEPDMERLVTRTLGANYYPLPEFTYAEWLAQVAERLRQHAAALDGGAAPPTA
;
A
#
# COMPACT_ATOMS: atom_id res chain seq x y z
N MET A 1 19.58 14.72 -8.02
CA MET A 1 18.48 13.75 -7.94
C MET A 1 18.14 13.64 -6.47
N SER A 2 17.00 14.18 -6.06
CA SER A 2 16.55 14.03 -4.68
C SER A 2 16.04 12.61 -4.54
N GLU A 3 16.75 11.79 -3.78
CA GLU A 3 16.21 10.54 -3.28
C GLU A 3 15.06 10.94 -2.35
N HIS A 4 13.81 10.71 -2.75
CA HIS A 4 12.69 10.90 -1.83
C HIS A 4 12.89 9.88 -0.71
N PRO A 5 13.18 10.31 0.54
CA PRO A 5 13.38 9.37 1.62
C PRO A 5 12.03 8.70 1.91
N VAL A 6 11.86 7.47 1.46
CA VAL A 6 10.67 6.66 1.71
C VAL A 6 10.69 6.17 3.16
N SER A 7 9.53 6.14 3.81
CA SER A 7 9.46 5.67 5.19
C SER A 7 9.75 4.17 5.28
N GLY A 8 10.13 3.72 6.47
CA GLY A 8 10.24 2.28 6.77
C GLY A 8 8.90 1.55 6.63
N LEU A 9 7.77 2.25 6.81
CA LEU A 9 6.43 1.69 6.70
C LEU A 9 6.09 1.37 5.23
N LEU A 10 6.32 2.32 4.33
CA LEU A 10 6.14 2.13 2.89
C LEU A 10 7.06 1.04 2.35
N ASN A 11 8.34 1.10 2.71
CA ASN A 11 9.33 0.13 2.24
C ASN A 11 9.00 -1.29 2.72
N HIS A 12 8.58 -1.43 3.98
CA HIS A 12 8.12 -2.71 4.51
C HIS A 12 6.88 -3.22 3.76
N PHE A 13 5.84 -2.40 3.64
CA PHE A 13 4.60 -2.80 2.98
C PHE A 13 4.83 -3.25 1.52
N PHE A 14 5.50 -2.43 0.72
CA PHE A 14 5.74 -2.77 -0.69
C PHE A 14 6.82 -3.85 -0.87
N GLY A 15 7.94 -3.76 -0.17
CA GLY A 15 9.04 -4.70 -0.35
C GLY A 15 8.79 -6.09 0.25
N ALA A 16 8.05 -6.17 1.37
CA ALA A 16 7.80 -7.44 2.05
C ALA A 16 6.54 -8.17 1.55
N TYR A 17 5.52 -7.46 1.06
CA TYR A 17 4.27 -8.09 0.60
C TYR A 17 4.15 -8.16 -0.92
N PHE A 18 4.67 -7.17 -1.65
CA PHE A 18 4.77 -7.25 -3.11
C PHE A 18 6.13 -7.81 -3.56
N HIS A 19 6.68 -8.79 -2.84
CA HIS A 19 7.93 -9.46 -3.19
C HIS A 19 7.79 -10.36 -4.44
N GLU A 20 8.89 -10.92 -4.96
CA GLU A 20 8.92 -11.67 -6.22
C GLU A 20 7.94 -12.84 -6.31
N ASP A 21 7.62 -13.45 -5.17
CA ASP A 21 6.78 -14.64 -5.04
C ASP A 21 5.32 -14.31 -4.65
N TRP A 22 4.91 -13.03 -4.63
CA TRP A 22 3.56 -12.63 -4.16
C TRP A 22 2.42 -13.40 -4.85
N VAL A 23 2.61 -13.78 -6.12
CA VAL A 23 1.64 -14.56 -6.93
C VAL A 23 1.39 -15.98 -6.42
N LEU A 24 2.27 -16.51 -5.56
CA LEU A 24 2.09 -17.81 -4.90
C LEU A 24 1.19 -17.70 -3.67
N GLU A 25 1.06 -16.50 -3.11
CA GLU A 25 0.39 -16.23 -1.83
C GLU A 25 -0.97 -15.56 -2.02
N ALA A 26 -1.14 -14.80 -3.11
CA ALA A 26 -2.37 -14.10 -3.45
C ALA A 26 -2.71 -14.25 -4.94
N ALA A 27 -4.01 -14.30 -5.24
CA ALA A 27 -4.50 -14.39 -6.62
C ALA A 27 -4.35 -13.07 -7.40
N ASP A 28 -4.36 -11.94 -6.69
CA ASP A 28 -4.29 -10.59 -7.22
C ASP A 28 -3.67 -9.63 -6.19
N TRP A 29 -3.40 -8.39 -6.60
CA TRP A 29 -2.82 -7.39 -5.71
C TRP A 29 -3.73 -7.07 -4.53
N GLN A 30 -5.05 -7.20 -4.69
CA GLN A 30 -6.02 -7.03 -3.61
C GLN A 30 -5.79 -8.04 -2.48
N GLY A 31 -5.56 -9.30 -2.83
CA GLY A 31 -5.22 -10.36 -1.88
C GLY A 31 -3.92 -10.07 -1.13
N VAL A 32 -2.92 -9.46 -1.77
CA VAL A 32 -1.67 -9.05 -1.10
C VAL A 32 -1.93 -8.02 0.01
N VAL A 33 -2.73 -6.98 -0.29
CA VAL A 33 -3.13 -5.97 0.70
C VAL A 33 -3.92 -6.59 1.86
N ASP A 34 -4.82 -7.54 1.55
CA ASP A 34 -5.59 -8.23 2.57
C ASP A 34 -4.73 -9.11 3.47
N SER A 35 -3.73 -9.80 2.90
CA SER A 35 -2.75 -10.59 3.64
C SER A 35 -1.97 -9.70 4.60
N TYR A 36 -1.49 -8.53 4.15
CA TYR A 36 -0.83 -7.55 5.03
C TYR A 36 -1.68 -7.20 6.26
N VAL A 37 -2.94 -6.84 6.06
CA VAL A 37 -3.83 -6.47 7.18
C VAL A 37 -4.10 -7.66 8.10
N LYS A 38 -4.27 -8.86 7.54
CA LYS A 38 -4.55 -10.08 8.28
C LYS A 38 -3.37 -10.54 9.12
N ASP A 39 -2.17 -10.50 8.56
CA ASP A 39 -0.96 -11.07 9.14
C ASP A 39 -0.33 -10.11 10.15
N GLU A 40 -0.25 -8.82 9.83
CA GLU A 40 0.38 -7.83 10.72
C GLU A 40 -0.59 -7.24 11.74
N ARG A 41 -1.89 -7.26 11.44
CA ARG A 41 -2.95 -6.65 12.26
C ARG A 41 -2.61 -5.20 12.64
N PRO A 42 -2.32 -4.33 11.65
CA PRO A 42 -1.97 -2.95 11.91
C PRO A 42 -3.14 -2.21 12.58
N SER A 43 -2.84 -1.17 13.37
CA SER A 43 -3.88 -0.28 13.89
C SER A 43 -4.48 0.57 12.77
N ALA A 44 -5.71 1.07 12.97
CA ALA A 44 -6.33 2.01 12.04
C ALA A 44 -5.45 3.26 11.81
N ASP A 45 -4.76 3.75 12.84
CA ASP A 45 -3.84 4.88 12.71
C ASP A 45 -2.62 4.56 11.84
N LEU A 46 -2.05 3.35 11.96
CA LEU A 46 -0.92 2.95 11.10
C LEU A 46 -1.36 2.83 9.63
N LEU A 47 -2.56 2.29 9.39
CA LEU A 47 -3.15 2.25 8.05
C LEU A 47 -3.35 3.65 7.49
N ARG A 48 -3.87 4.59 8.29
CA ARG A 48 -4.02 5.99 7.88
C ARG A 48 -2.68 6.66 7.56
N SER A 49 -1.62 6.39 8.33
CA SER A 49 -0.28 6.88 8.01
C SER A 49 0.21 6.34 6.66
N LEU A 50 0.07 5.03 6.41
CA LEU A 50 0.45 4.42 5.14
C LEU A 50 -0.35 5.01 3.96
N ILE A 51 -1.67 5.19 4.13
CA ILE A 51 -2.54 5.81 3.13
C ILE A 51 -2.08 7.22 2.80
N HIS A 52 -1.81 8.04 3.82
CA HIS A 52 -1.33 9.41 3.64
C HIS A 52 -0.02 9.45 2.85
N GLU A 53 0.93 8.57 3.16
CA GLU A 53 2.19 8.52 2.41
C GLU A 53 1.99 8.11 0.95
N ILE A 54 1.07 7.19 0.66
CA ILE A 54 0.73 6.82 -0.73
C ILE A 54 0.08 8.00 -1.47
N ASP A 55 -0.82 8.72 -0.81
CA ASP A 55 -1.48 9.89 -1.38
C ASP A 55 -0.48 11.03 -1.67
N ASP A 56 0.48 11.26 -0.76
CA ASP A 56 1.55 12.26 -0.95
C ASP A 56 2.47 11.89 -2.12
N LEU A 57 2.86 10.61 -2.24
CA LEU A 57 3.63 10.13 -3.39
C LEU A 57 2.89 10.38 -4.71
N ASN A 58 1.59 10.07 -4.75
CA ASN A 58 0.75 10.30 -5.93
C ASN A 58 0.59 11.79 -6.27
N ALA A 59 0.62 12.68 -5.28
CA ALA A 59 0.54 14.13 -5.51
C ALA A 59 1.86 14.74 -6.00
N GLU A 60 3.00 14.18 -5.60
CA GLU A 60 4.34 14.73 -5.85
C GLU A 60 5.04 14.12 -7.07
N CYS A 61 4.77 12.85 -7.42
CA CYS A 61 5.48 12.14 -8.48
C CYS A 61 4.65 12.04 -9.78
N GLY A 62 5.30 12.34 -10.91
CA GLY A 62 4.76 12.01 -12.22
C GLY A 62 4.93 10.54 -12.58
N GLU A 63 4.13 10.04 -13.52
CA GLU A 63 4.06 8.61 -13.87
C GLU A 63 5.41 7.93 -14.18
N PRO A 64 6.35 8.50 -14.96
CA PRO A 64 7.64 7.84 -15.21
C PRO A 64 8.51 7.71 -13.96
N ASP A 65 8.42 8.68 -13.05
CA ASP A 65 9.14 8.63 -11.77
C ASP A 65 8.46 7.66 -10.80
N MET A 66 7.13 7.51 -10.90
CA MET A 66 6.34 6.59 -10.10
C MET A 66 6.71 5.12 -10.36
N GLU A 67 6.84 4.71 -11.63
CA GLU A 67 7.29 3.36 -11.98
C GLU A 67 8.62 3.02 -11.31
N ARG A 68 9.59 3.93 -11.43
CA ARG A 68 10.92 3.74 -10.84
C ARG A 68 10.85 3.72 -9.32
N LEU A 69 10.06 4.59 -8.71
CA LEU A 69 9.89 4.64 -7.26
C LEU A 69 9.32 3.32 -6.73
N VAL A 70 8.21 2.85 -7.30
CA VAL A 70 7.53 1.61 -6.89
C VAL A 70 8.45 0.39 -7.07
N THR A 71 9.09 0.24 -8.23
CA THR A 71 9.83 -0.99 -8.55
C THR A 71 11.28 -1.01 -8.05
N ARG A 72 11.95 0.15 -7.98
CA ARG A 72 13.39 0.23 -7.64
C ARG A 72 13.67 0.77 -6.25
N THR A 73 12.79 1.62 -5.71
CA THR A 73 12.98 2.20 -4.38
C THR A 73 12.17 1.45 -3.32
N LEU A 74 10.88 1.19 -3.59
CA LEU A 74 9.97 0.48 -2.69
C LEU A 74 10.04 -1.05 -2.87
N GLY A 75 10.63 -1.53 -3.97
CA GLY A 75 10.89 -2.96 -4.19
C GLY A 75 9.68 -3.80 -4.55
N ALA A 76 8.56 -3.19 -4.95
CA ALA A 76 7.38 -3.94 -5.36
C ALA A 76 7.61 -4.64 -6.72
N ASN A 77 7.41 -5.96 -6.75
CA ASN A 77 7.39 -6.81 -7.94
C ASN A 77 5.97 -6.91 -8.53
N TYR A 78 5.27 -5.78 -8.61
CA TYR A 78 3.97 -5.66 -9.26
C TYR A 78 4.04 -4.65 -10.42
N TYR A 79 3.44 -5.03 -11.55
CA TYR A 79 3.46 -4.26 -12.80
C TYR A 79 2.01 -4.04 -13.26
N PRO A 80 1.43 -2.84 -13.03
CA PRO A 80 0.00 -2.55 -13.25
C PRO A 80 -0.41 -2.36 -14.72
N LEU A 81 0.56 -2.20 -15.63
CA LEU A 81 0.29 -1.90 -17.04
C LEU A 81 -0.10 -3.16 -17.82
N PRO A 82 -0.99 -3.05 -18.83
CA PRO A 82 -1.61 -1.82 -19.34
C PRO A 82 -2.91 -1.41 -18.64
N GLU A 83 -3.41 -2.19 -17.68
CA GLU A 83 -4.72 -2.00 -17.06
C GLU A 83 -4.83 -0.70 -16.26
N PHE A 84 -3.75 -0.32 -15.56
CA PHE A 84 -3.66 0.92 -14.79
C PHE A 84 -2.30 1.56 -14.95
N THR A 85 -2.25 2.89 -14.83
CA THR A 85 -0.98 3.55 -14.52
C THR A 85 -0.53 3.19 -13.10
N TYR A 86 0.76 3.39 -12.78
CA TYR A 86 1.26 3.20 -11.42
C TYR A 86 0.54 4.11 -10.42
N ALA A 87 0.27 5.36 -10.79
CA ALA A 87 -0.48 6.28 -9.93
C ALA A 87 -1.93 5.80 -9.68
N GLU A 88 -2.62 5.34 -10.73
CA GLU A 88 -3.98 4.80 -10.62
C GLU A 88 -4.03 3.52 -9.75
N TRP A 89 -3.04 2.64 -9.90
CA TRP A 89 -2.92 1.46 -9.07
C TRP A 89 -2.64 1.81 -7.60
N LEU A 90 -1.71 2.72 -7.32
CA LEU A 90 -1.43 3.18 -5.95
C LEU A 90 -2.65 3.82 -5.30
N ALA A 91 -3.43 4.60 -6.06
CA ALA A 91 -4.70 5.16 -5.56
C ALA A 91 -5.71 4.05 -5.18
N GLN A 92 -5.76 2.94 -5.93
CA GLN A 92 -6.60 1.79 -5.59
C GLN A 92 -6.08 1.02 -4.37
N VAL A 93 -4.76 0.89 -4.21
CA VAL A 93 -4.15 0.32 -3.01
C VAL A 93 -4.51 1.15 -1.77
N ALA A 94 -4.36 2.48 -1.85
CA ALA A 94 -4.76 3.39 -0.79
C ALA A 94 -6.25 3.25 -0.45
N GLU A 95 -7.12 3.14 -1.45
CA GLU A 95 -8.55 2.95 -1.23
C GLU A 95 -8.87 1.62 -0.53
N ARG A 96 -8.19 0.53 -0.90
CA ARG A 96 -8.36 -0.76 -0.21
C ARG A 96 -7.90 -0.69 1.24
N LEU A 97 -6.79 0.00 1.53
CA LEU A 97 -6.34 0.24 2.90
C LEU A 97 -7.34 1.09 3.70
N ARG A 98 -7.98 2.10 3.08
CA ARG A 98 -9.05 2.89 3.72
C ARG A 98 -10.23 2.03 4.12
N GLN A 99 -10.64 1.07 3.29
CA GLN A 99 -11.70 0.12 3.61
C GLN A 99 -11.36 -0.70 4.86
N HIS A 100 -10.12 -1.19 4.98
CA HIS A 100 -9.65 -1.90 6.17
C HIS A 100 -9.60 -1.00 7.41
N ALA A 101 -9.10 0.23 7.30
CA ALA A 101 -9.06 1.17 8.41
C ALA A 101 -10.47 1.48 8.94
N ALA A 102 -11.44 1.75 8.05
CA ALA A 102 -12.83 1.99 8.41
C ALA A 102 -13.48 0.76 9.08
N ALA A 103 -13.15 -0.46 8.63
CA ALA A 103 -13.64 -1.68 9.25
C ALA A 103 -13.10 -1.87 10.68
N LEU A 104 -11.84 -1.51 10.94
CA LEU A 104 -11.25 -1.54 12.28
C LEU A 104 -11.94 -0.52 13.22
N ASP A 105 -12.22 0.68 12.74
CA ASP A 105 -12.96 1.69 13.50
C ASP A 105 -14.39 1.22 13.83
N GLY A 106 -15.07 0.62 12.84
CA GLY A 106 -16.44 0.10 13.00
C GLY A 106 -16.52 -1.16 13.86
N GLY A 107 -15.44 -1.95 13.93
CA GLY A 107 -15.31 -3.13 14.80
C GLY A 107 -15.00 -2.80 16.25
N ALA A 108 -14.49 -1.60 16.53
CA ALA A 108 -14.27 -1.07 17.87
C ALA A 108 -15.59 -0.56 18.48
N ALA A 109 -16.49 -1.47 18.85
CA ALA A 109 -17.68 -1.12 19.64
C ALA A 109 -17.29 -0.51 21.02
N PRO A 110 -18.08 0.43 21.57
CA PRO A 110 -17.67 1.27 22.71
C PRO A 110 -17.58 0.49 24.03
N PRO A 111 -16.85 0.99 25.05
CA PRO A 111 -16.79 0.35 26.36
C PRO A 111 -18.17 0.29 26.98
N THR A 112 -18.60 -0.92 27.36
CA THR A 112 -19.83 -1.17 28.11
C THR A 112 -19.79 -0.38 29.42
N ALA A 113 -20.78 0.50 29.61
CA ALA A 113 -21.02 1.20 30.87
C ALA A 113 -21.54 0.26 31.96
#